data_AF-A0A0S6VWY8-F1
#
_entry.id   AF-A0A0S6VWY8-F1
#
_cell.length_a   1.000
_cell.length_b   1.000
_cell.length_c   1.000
_cell.angle_alpha   90.00
_cell.angle_beta   90.00
_cell.angle_gamma   90.00
#
_symmetry.space_group_name_H-M   'P 1'
#
loop_
_entity.id
_entity.type
_entity.pdbx_description
1 polymer ?
#
loop_
_entity_poly.entity_id
_entity_poly.type
_entity_poly.pdbx_seq_one_letter_code
_entity_poly.pdbx_strand_id
1 'polypeptide(L)'
;METSSIIALIFAAIILTSTLVIVRRRRVKEQQALLDKVAAEKDFQQIDLIRVQNPTEQDNEAYALIERERQKVWKSLSLQTSIAPGLIWKMCYDLVARISAVYSPESDNPIFQVSLSDLLGLNDRVIRRIQDYLEQFPLNAIKDMKVQDILTYKDWFDKVSQNKAVQFAQQHKYLYTAWQYGWMVYNSINPWYWGRKVIFEAGREGSFRYLLSVILTIVGEEAVMVYSKRRIRQKAVAIEKGIAVEMINMAVADQTVSAQEYEVLLSFILNSNKFDDMVKVTLLKALLRKQTMKSPLELDSLDEKERKRFLMEVERVAKADKLGVLKKLDALKTLEDALSLTSGYRTQLELAPHEEVRSMDVMQQNRKREEAIFRLMIQAGSVDGTFPQSLREYIIERAENYPLPFDADEQDAILQEADAPTPIDTLTKEITSQPDKERALAETLDALLWYLPFTRKDEEFFVQLVAVLHLRQVSDSLLQKRMERLLPQNKLIGKPAFPILKLLCRQIQQEEQILALVETGSSYQFQTNEERPKKKDAAFWLCVTTERALLLTAAMLNGVMYTHQVDLKPPFTLKIERGRLHDTYALRDAVQEFRLSSALFHSDDLRAALEMLVKRQKQHELAESA
;
A
#
# COMPACT_ATOMS: atom_id res chain seq x y z
N MET A 1 28.81 -48.28 62.33
CA MET A 1 28.21 -47.03 61.80
C MET A 1 27.57 -46.32 62.97
N GLU A 2 28.08 -45.15 63.32
CA GLU A 2 27.56 -44.37 64.44
C GLU A 2 26.14 -43.86 64.13
N THR A 3 25.27 -43.83 65.13
CA THR A 3 23.88 -43.35 65.03
C THR A 3 23.78 -41.96 64.41
N SER A 4 24.79 -41.12 64.63
CA SER A 4 25.01 -39.81 64.00
C SER A 4 25.06 -39.86 62.47
N SER A 5 25.69 -40.88 61.87
CA SER A 5 25.79 -41.04 60.41
C SER A 5 24.43 -41.41 59.77
N ILE A 6 23.64 -42.24 60.46
CA ILE A 6 22.30 -42.64 60.01
C ILE A 6 21.34 -41.44 60.08
N ILE A 7 21.39 -40.67 61.17
CA ILE A 7 20.57 -39.46 61.33
C ILE A 7 20.91 -38.42 60.24
N ALA A 8 22.20 -38.23 59.93
CA ALA A 8 22.63 -37.32 58.86
C ALA A 8 22.12 -37.74 57.47
N LEU A 9 22.14 -39.04 57.15
CA LEU A 9 21.61 -39.58 55.89
C LEU A 9 20.09 -39.40 55.76
N ILE A 10 19.35 -39.63 56.84
CA ILE A 10 17.89 -39.43 56.85
C ILE A 10 17.57 -37.94 56.64
N PHE A 11 18.30 -37.04 57.30
CA PHE A 11 18.11 -35.60 57.16
C PHE A 11 18.41 -35.13 55.73
N ALA A 12 19.50 -35.62 55.13
CA ALA A 12 19.84 -35.34 53.73
C ALA A 12 18.76 -35.85 52.76
N ALA A 13 18.20 -37.04 52.99
CA ALA A 13 17.11 -37.59 52.17
C ALA A 13 15.82 -36.76 52.28
N ILE A 14 15.49 -36.25 53.48
CA ILE A 14 14.32 -35.38 53.69
C ILE A 14 14.50 -34.03 52.97
N ILE A 15 15.70 -33.44 53.02
CA ILE A 15 16.00 -32.19 52.30
C ILE A 15 15.92 -32.41 50.78
N LEU A 16 16.44 -33.52 50.28
CA LEU A 16 16.45 -33.82 48.85
C LEU A 16 15.05 -34.15 48.31
N THR A 17 14.22 -34.84 49.10
CA THR A 17 12.82 -35.12 48.73
C THR A 17 11.95 -33.86 48.80
N SER A 18 12.13 -33.02 49.82
CA SER A 18 11.38 -31.76 49.95
C SER A 18 11.73 -30.76 48.84
N THR A 19 13.01 -30.63 48.49
CA THR A 19 13.44 -29.79 47.34
C THR A 19 12.87 -30.30 46.01
N LEU A 20 12.89 -31.61 45.76
CA LEU A 20 12.25 -32.20 44.57
C LEU A 20 10.74 -31.96 44.51
N VAL A 21 10.03 -32.05 45.64
CA VAL A 21 8.58 -31.76 45.71
C VAL A 21 8.30 -30.28 45.42
N ILE A 22 9.12 -29.36 45.93
CA ILE A 22 8.99 -27.92 45.68
C ILE A 22 9.24 -27.60 44.21
N VAL A 23 10.31 -28.16 43.61
CA VAL A 23 10.63 -28.00 42.17
C VAL A 23 9.51 -28.56 41.30
N ARG A 24 8.96 -29.73 41.64
CA ARG A 24 7.82 -30.31 40.92
C ARG A 24 6.58 -29.43 41.01
N ARG A 25 6.25 -28.91 42.20
CA ARG A 25 5.12 -27.99 42.37
C ARG A 25 5.30 -26.70 41.58
N ARG A 26 6.51 -26.15 41.53
CA ARG A 26 6.83 -24.97 40.70
C ARG A 26 6.70 -25.27 39.20
N ARG A 27 7.28 -26.38 38.72
CA ARG A 27 7.17 -26.78 37.30
C ARG A 27 5.72 -27.03 36.87
N VAL A 28 4.90 -27.66 37.71
CA VAL A 28 3.47 -27.86 37.40
C VAL A 28 2.74 -26.53 37.33
N LYS A 29 2.98 -25.61 38.28
CA LYS A 29 2.40 -24.27 38.24
C LYS A 29 2.87 -23.46 37.04
N GLU A 30 4.16 -23.55 36.68
CA GLU A 30 4.72 -22.88 35.51
C GLU A 30 4.19 -23.49 34.20
N GLN A 31 4.02 -24.81 34.13
CA GLN A 31 3.40 -25.48 32.98
C GLN A 31 1.93 -25.13 32.84
N GLN A 32 1.17 -25.06 33.94
CA GLN A 32 -0.21 -24.57 33.90
C GLN A 32 -0.26 -23.09 33.52
N ALA A 33 0.59 -22.25 34.08
CA ALA A 33 0.67 -20.84 33.68
C ALA A 33 1.12 -20.67 32.22
N LEU A 34 2.01 -21.54 31.70
CA LEU A 34 2.40 -21.55 30.29
C LEU A 34 1.29 -22.09 29.39
N LEU A 35 0.53 -23.10 29.80
CA LEU A 35 -0.63 -23.60 29.06
C LEU A 35 -1.77 -22.58 29.07
N ASP A 36 -2.00 -21.91 30.19
CA ASP A 36 -2.98 -20.82 30.33
C ASP A 36 -2.53 -19.59 29.54
N LYS A 37 -1.22 -19.30 29.50
CA LYS A 37 -0.64 -18.26 28.63
C LYS A 37 -0.64 -18.65 27.16
N VAL A 38 -0.37 -19.90 26.78
CA VAL A 38 -0.44 -20.35 25.38
C VAL A 38 -1.91 -20.37 24.91
N ALA A 39 -2.81 -20.79 25.79
CA ALA A 39 -4.25 -20.64 25.61
C ALA A 39 -4.59 -19.14 25.46
N ALA A 40 -4.09 -18.25 26.32
CA ALA A 40 -4.47 -16.82 26.31
C ALA A 40 -3.75 -15.94 25.26
N GLU A 41 -2.48 -16.19 24.93
CA GLU A 41 -1.60 -15.26 24.19
C GLU A 41 -1.51 -15.53 22.69
N LYS A 42 -1.85 -16.71 22.14
CA LYS A 42 -1.59 -16.96 20.70
C LYS A 42 -2.64 -17.70 19.85
N ASP A 43 -3.61 -18.46 20.38
CA ASP A 43 -4.45 -19.33 19.51
C ASP A 43 -5.98 -19.08 19.53
N PHE A 44 -6.48 -18.09 20.29
CA PHE A 44 -7.89 -17.69 20.21
C PHE A 44 -8.16 -16.47 19.31
N GLN A 45 -7.12 -15.76 18.87
CA GLN A 45 -7.25 -14.66 17.89
C GLN A 45 -7.44 -15.13 16.44
N GLN A 46 -7.31 -16.43 16.14
CA GLN A 46 -7.60 -16.93 14.78
C GLN A 46 -9.06 -16.73 14.38
N ILE A 47 -10.00 -16.84 15.33
CA ILE A 47 -11.41 -16.47 15.06
C ILE A 47 -11.53 -14.95 14.89
N ASP A 48 -10.75 -14.15 15.62
CA ASP A 48 -10.79 -12.68 15.52
C ASP A 48 -10.27 -12.15 14.17
N LEU A 49 -9.28 -12.80 13.55
CA LEU A 49 -8.85 -12.49 12.18
C LEU A 49 -9.87 -12.90 11.10
N ILE A 50 -10.78 -13.82 11.43
CA ILE A 50 -11.80 -14.40 10.52
C ILE A 50 -13.21 -13.88 10.85
N ARG A 51 -13.36 -13.02 11.86
CA ARG A 51 -14.57 -12.19 12.02
C ARG A 51 -14.68 -11.31 10.78
N VAL A 52 -15.43 -11.84 9.82
CA VAL A 52 -15.79 -11.17 8.58
C VAL A 52 -16.19 -9.74 8.92
N GLN A 53 -15.68 -8.78 8.15
CA GLN A 53 -15.96 -7.36 8.34
C GLN A 53 -17.48 -7.17 8.55
N ASN A 54 -17.86 -6.85 9.79
CA ASN A 54 -19.24 -6.80 10.30
C ASN A 54 -19.96 -8.17 10.45
N PRO A 55 -19.70 -8.94 11.53
CA PRO A 55 -20.49 -10.13 11.86
C PRO A 55 -21.91 -9.71 12.33
N THR A 56 -22.93 -10.44 11.91
CA THR A 56 -24.28 -10.30 12.47
C THR A 56 -24.32 -10.90 13.88
N GLU A 57 -25.38 -10.63 14.63
CA GLU A 57 -25.60 -11.25 15.94
C GLU A 57 -25.64 -12.79 15.85
N GLN A 58 -26.30 -13.32 14.82
CA GLN A 58 -26.32 -14.76 14.51
C GLN A 58 -24.92 -15.31 14.22
N ASP A 59 -24.07 -14.57 13.49
CA ASP A 59 -22.70 -15.00 13.25
C ASP A 59 -21.89 -15.06 14.55
N ASN A 60 -22.05 -14.07 15.44
CA ASN A 60 -21.38 -14.08 16.73
C ASN A 60 -21.82 -15.28 17.59
N GLU A 61 -23.10 -15.63 17.57
CA GLU A 61 -23.60 -16.83 18.24
C GLU A 61 -23.01 -18.11 17.63
N ALA A 62 -22.96 -18.22 16.31
CA ALA A 62 -22.35 -19.36 15.63
C ALA A 62 -20.85 -19.49 15.93
N TYR A 63 -20.09 -18.38 15.94
CA TYR A 63 -18.68 -18.38 16.33
C TYR A 63 -18.49 -18.79 17.80
N ALA A 64 -19.39 -18.37 18.70
CA ALA A 64 -19.36 -18.81 20.09
C ALA A 64 -19.59 -20.33 20.23
N LEU A 65 -20.40 -20.95 19.35
CA LEU A 65 -20.56 -22.40 19.29
C LEU A 65 -19.27 -23.09 18.84
N ILE A 66 -18.61 -22.59 17.81
CA ILE A 66 -17.33 -23.13 17.31
C ILE A 66 -16.29 -23.10 18.44
N GLU A 67 -16.16 -21.96 19.11
CA GLU A 67 -15.19 -21.77 20.18
C GLU A 67 -15.50 -22.68 21.39
N ARG A 68 -16.77 -22.86 21.74
CA ARG A 68 -17.19 -23.79 22.78
C ARG A 68 -16.80 -25.24 22.45
N GLU A 69 -16.95 -25.68 21.20
CA GLU A 69 -16.55 -27.03 20.78
C GLU A 69 -15.03 -27.21 20.76
N ARG A 70 -14.28 -26.20 20.29
CA ARG A 70 -12.80 -26.20 20.38
C ARG A 70 -12.35 -26.32 21.83
N GLN A 71 -12.94 -25.55 22.74
CA GLN A 71 -12.60 -25.61 24.16
C GLN A 71 -12.90 -26.97 24.78
N LYS A 72 -13.94 -27.69 24.34
CA LYS A 72 -14.20 -29.07 24.81
C LYS A 72 -13.06 -30.02 24.45
N VAL A 73 -12.46 -29.86 23.27
CA VAL A 73 -11.28 -30.65 22.84
C VAL A 73 -10.09 -30.41 23.76
N TRP A 74 -9.86 -29.17 24.17
CA TRP A 74 -8.74 -28.83 25.07
C TRP A 74 -9.02 -29.13 26.55
N LYS A 75 -10.26 -28.97 27.01
CA LYS A 75 -10.68 -29.16 28.42
C LYS A 75 -10.92 -30.62 28.80
N SER A 76 -11.24 -31.50 27.84
CA SER A 76 -11.30 -32.93 28.09
C SER A 76 -9.88 -33.48 28.31
N LEU A 77 -9.38 -33.34 29.54
CA LEU A 77 -8.06 -33.79 30.00
C LEU A 77 -7.88 -35.32 29.99
N SER A 78 -8.85 -36.09 29.46
CA SER A 78 -8.70 -37.53 29.36
C SER A 78 -7.90 -37.89 28.12
N LEU A 79 -6.95 -38.82 28.29
CA LEU A 79 -6.18 -39.50 27.23
C LEU A 79 -7.06 -40.31 26.25
N GLN A 80 -8.37 -40.07 26.26
CA GLN A 80 -9.40 -40.78 25.51
C GLN A 80 -9.92 -39.98 24.33
N THR A 81 -9.31 -38.84 23.95
CA THR A 81 -9.66 -38.13 22.71
C THR A 81 -9.52 -39.09 21.54
N SER A 82 -10.64 -39.69 21.13
CA SER A 82 -10.64 -40.74 20.12
C SER A 82 -10.57 -40.07 18.76
N ILE A 83 -9.49 -40.32 18.04
CA ILE A 83 -9.29 -39.87 16.65
C ILE A 83 -10.01 -40.83 15.68
N ALA A 84 -10.95 -41.64 16.19
CA ALA A 84 -11.78 -42.50 15.36
C ALA A 84 -12.53 -41.63 14.34
N PRO A 85 -12.41 -41.90 13.03
CA PRO A 85 -13.03 -41.09 11.99
C PRO A 85 -14.53 -40.86 12.20
N GLY A 86 -15.25 -41.88 12.71
CA GLY A 86 -16.67 -41.77 13.02
C GLY A 86 -16.99 -40.77 14.13
N LEU A 87 -16.11 -40.59 15.12
CA LEU A 87 -16.32 -39.59 16.17
C LEU A 87 -16.07 -38.17 15.64
N ILE A 88 -15.01 -37.99 14.85
CA ILE A 88 -14.70 -36.69 14.22
C ILE A 88 -15.85 -36.28 13.31
N TRP A 89 -16.34 -37.19 12.47
CA TRP A 89 -17.49 -36.97 11.60
C TRP A 89 -18.72 -36.54 12.41
N LYS A 90 -19.03 -37.28 13.49
CA LYS A 90 -20.16 -36.94 14.37
C LYS A 90 -20.00 -35.55 14.99
N MET A 91 -18.82 -35.21 15.49
CA MET A 91 -18.56 -33.88 16.07
C MET A 91 -18.74 -32.76 15.06
N CYS A 92 -18.23 -32.96 13.84
CA CYS A 92 -18.38 -32.00 12.74
C CYS A 92 -19.85 -31.85 12.34
N TYR A 93 -20.56 -32.97 12.19
CA TYR A 93 -21.98 -32.99 11.87
C TYR A 93 -22.82 -32.28 12.94
N ASP A 94 -22.58 -32.58 14.21
CA ASP A 94 -23.28 -31.95 15.35
C ASP A 94 -22.98 -30.45 15.43
N LEU A 95 -21.77 -30.02 15.07
CA LEU A 95 -21.42 -28.60 14.98
C LEU A 95 -22.17 -27.91 13.83
N VAL A 96 -22.15 -28.48 12.63
CA VAL A 96 -22.88 -27.96 11.46
C VAL A 96 -24.38 -27.87 11.74
N ALA A 97 -24.97 -28.92 12.33
CA ALA A 97 -26.38 -28.94 12.68
C ALA A 97 -26.74 -27.80 13.65
N ARG A 98 -25.92 -27.56 14.69
CA ARG A 98 -26.14 -26.46 15.63
C ARG A 98 -25.97 -25.09 15.00
N ILE A 99 -24.97 -24.91 14.13
CA ILE A 99 -24.79 -23.67 13.38
C ILE A 99 -25.99 -23.43 12.45
N SER A 100 -26.48 -24.46 11.77
CA SER A 100 -27.66 -24.33 10.91
C SER A 100 -28.91 -23.88 11.67
N ALA A 101 -29.08 -24.35 12.91
CA ALA A 101 -30.20 -23.95 13.76
C ALA A 101 -30.14 -22.46 14.17
N VAL A 102 -28.95 -21.87 14.28
CA VAL A 102 -28.79 -20.42 14.55
C VAL A 102 -29.36 -19.58 13.40
N TYR A 103 -29.11 -19.99 12.14
CA TYR A 103 -29.57 -19.25 10.96
C TYR A 103 -30.98 -19.61 10.51
N SER A 104 -31.53 -20.73 10.96
CA SER A 104 -32.87 -21.20 10.56
C SER A 104 -33.63 -21.79 11.77
N PRO A 105 -33.92 -20.96 12.80
CA PRO A 105 -34.50 -21.44 14.05
C PRO A 105 -35.94 -21.95 13.91
N GLU A 106 -36.67 -21.51 12.88
CA GLU A 106 -38.06 -21.89 12.63
C GLU A 106 -38.21 -23.22 11.85
N SER A 107 -37.10 -23.76 11.32
CA SER A 107 -37.17 -25.00 10.54
C SER A 107 -37.10 -26.24 11.43
N ASP A 108 -37.96 -27.22 11.16
CA ASP A 108 -37.90 -28.54 11.82
C ASP A 108 -36.57 -29.27 11.56
N ASN A 109 -35.94 -29.02 10.41
CA ASN A 109 -34.65 -29.61 10.04
C ASN A 109 -33.72 -28.55 9.43
N PRO A 110 -33.09 -27.70 10.26
CA PRO A 110 -32.30 -26.55 9.80
C PRO A 110 -31.13 -26.94 8.88
N ILE A 111 -30.55 -28.13 9.07
CA ILE A 111 -29.42 -28.61 8.29
C ILE A 111 -29.76 -28.78 6.79
N PHE A 112 -31.03 -29.03 6.46
CA PHE A 112 -31.49 -29.23 5.08
C PHE A 112 -32.02 -27.97 4.40
N GLN A 113 -31.87 -26.79 5.02
CA GLN A 113 -32.26 -25.50 4.43
C GLN A 113 -31.31 -25.00 3.34
N VAL A 114 -30.28 -25.77 3.01
CA VAL A 114 -29.23 -25.40 2.06
C VAL A 114 -29.27 -26.36 0.87
N SER A 115 -28.96 -25.84 -0.33
CA SER A 115 -28.89 -26.63 -1.55
C SER A 115 -27.83 -27.76 -1.47
N LEU A 116 -28.07 -28.85 -2.19
CA LEU A 116 -27.11 -29.95 -2.28
C LEU A 116 -25.75 -29.50 -2.84
N SER A 117 -25.75 -28.55 -3.78
CA SER A 117 -24.52 -27.98 -4.35
C SER A 117 -23.69 -27.22 -3.31
N ASP A 118 -24.35 -26.50 -2.40
CA ASP A 118 -23.66 -25.77 -1.33
C ASP A 118 -23.09 -26.72 -0.28
N LEU A 119 -23.78 -27.81 0.03
CA LEU A 119 -23.27 -28.86 0.92
C LEU A 119 -22.06 -29.60 0.32
N LEU A 120 -22.12 -29.95 -0.97
CA LEU A 120 -20.96 -30.53 -1.67
C LEU A 120 -19.79 -29.53 -1.71
N GLY A 121 -20.08 -28.26 -1.97
CA GLY A 121 -19.09 -27.19 -1.94
C GLY A 121 -18.49 -26.95 -0.55
N LEU A 122 -19.27 -27.08 0.53
CA LEU A 122 -18.79 -27.05 1.90
C LEU A 122 -17.75 -28.15 2.10
N ASN A 123 -18.08 -29.38 1.72
CA ASN A 123 -17.18 -30.51 1.90
C ASN A 123 -15.86 -30.35 1.13
N ASP A 124 -15.92 -29.93 -0.15
CA ASP A 124 -14.73 -29.68 -0.96
C ASP A 124 -13.81 -28.61 -0.33
N ARG A 125 -14.38 -27.50 0.15
CA ARG A 125 -13.59 -26.43 0.80
C ARG A 125 -13.01 -26.87 2.13
N VAL A 126 -13.77 -27.61 2.95
CA VAL A 126 -13.27 -28.19 4.20
C VAL A 126 -12.07 -29.09 3.92
N ILE A 127 -12.16 -29.98 2.92
CA ILE A 127 -11.07 -30.89 2.55
C ILE A 127 -9.83 -30.11 2.12
N ARG A 128 -9.96 -29.13 1.21
CA ARG A 128 -8.83 -28.32 0.73
C ARG A 128 -8.15 -27.56 1.87
N ARG A 129 -8.93 -26.87 2.71
CA ARG A 129 -8.38 -26.12 3.84
C ARG A 129 -7.68 -27.05 4.83
N ILE A 130 -8.24 -28.23 5.14
CA ILE A 130 -7.56 -29.19 6.02
C ILE A 130 -6.23 -29.65 5.41
N GLN A 131 -6.17 -29.91 4.10
CA GLN A 131 -4.92 -30.26 3.42
C GLN A 131 -3.86 -29.16 3.57
N ASP A 132 -4.24 -27.89 3.37
CA ASP A 132 -3.33 -26.75 3.54
C ASP A 132 -2.76 -26.65 4.96
N TYR A 133 -3.57 -26.96 5.99
CA TYR A 133 -3.12 -26.98 7.38
C TYR A 133 -2.26 -28.22 7.69
N LEU A 134 -2.54 -29.37 7.09
CA LEU A 134 -1.72 -30.58 7.24
C LEU A 134 -0.30 -30.39 6.69
N GLU A 135 -0.08 -29.46 5.76
CA GLU A 135 1.25 -29.10 5.27
C GLU A 135 2.06 -28.19 6.22
N GLN A 136 1.42 -27.64 7.25
CA GLN A 136 2.05 -26.71 8.20
C GLN A 136 2.50 -27.43 9.48
N PHE A 137 3.58 -26.95 10.10
CA PHE A 137 4.00 -27.45 11.41
C PHE A 137 3.00 -27.00 12.50
N PRO A 138 2.59 -27.88 13.45
CA PRO A 138 3.12 -29.22 13.73
C PRO A 138 2.44 -30.38 12.98
N LEU A 139 1.40 -30.11 12.18
CA LEU A 139 0.59 -31.16 11.52
C LEU A 139 1.33 -31.91 10.42
N ASN A 140 2.29 -31.28 9.76
CA ASN A 140 3.13 -31.91 8.76
C ASN A 140 3.92 -33.12 9.27
N ALA A 141 4.18 -33.20 10.58
CA ALA A 141 4.85 -34.34 11.20
C ALA A 141 3.96 -35.59 11.32
N ILE A 142 2.63 -35.43 11.21
CA ILE A 142 1.67 -36.52 11.36
C ILE A 142 0.89 -36.82 10.07
N LYS A 143 1.06 -36.02 8.99
CA LYS A 143 0.27 -36.16 7.75
C LYS A 143 0.45 -37.51 7.04
N ASP A 144 1.65 -38.08 7.10
CA ASP A 144 2.00 -39.35 6.44
C ASP A 144 1.74 -40.58 7.33
N MET A 145 1.16 -40.39 8.53
CA MET A 145 0.85 -41.50 9.42
C MET A 145 -0.35 -42.30 8.92
N LYS A 146 -0.24 -43.63 8.91
CA LYS A 146 -1.40 -44.47 8.62
C LYS A 146 -2.39 -44.36 9.77
N VAL A 147 -3.69 -44.26 9.44
CA VAL A 147 -4.77 -44.30 10.44
C VAL A 147 -4.67 -45.54 11.34
N GLN A 148 -4.24 -46.66 10.77
CA GLN A 148 -4.00 -47.89 11.52
C GLN A 148 -2.90 -47.75 12.58
N ASP A 149 -1.81 -47.02 12.30
CA ASP A 149 -0.74 -46.79 13.26
C ASP A 149 -1.22 -45.95 14.44
N ILE A 150 -2.12 -44.99 14.17
CA ILE A 150 -2.77 -44.15 15.18
C ILE A 150 -3.68 -45.01 16.08
N LEU A 151 -4.51 -45.86 15.48
CA LEU A 151 -5.42 -46.75 16.21
C LEU A 151 -4.65 -47.80 17.03
N THR A 152 -3.61 -48.40 16.45
CA THR A 152 -2.79 -49.42 17.13
C THR A 152 -2.06 -48.82 18.33
N TYR A 153 -1.59 -47.57 18.21
CA TYR A 153 -0.98 -46.85 19.33
C TYR A 153 -1.99 -46.57 20.45
N LYS A 154 -3.21 -46.15 20.10
CA LYS A 154 -4.30 -45.98 21.07
C LYS A 154 -4.61 -47.28 21.80
N ASP A 155 -4.77 -48.38 21.07
CA ASP A 155 -5.04 -49.69 21.66
C ASP A 155 -3.90 -50.16 22.56
N TRP A 156 -2.65 -49.90 22.18
CA TRP A 156 -1.49 -50.18 23.02
C TRP A 156 -1.51 -49.33 24.30
N PHE A 157 -1.79 -48.04 24.18
CA PHE A 157 -1.90 -47.13 25.32
C PHE A 157 -3.03 -47.52 26.27
N ASP A 158 -4.21 -47.81 25.73
CA ASP A 158 -5.38 -48.24 26.49
C ASP A 158 -5.09 -49.60 27.18
N LYS A 159 -4.42 -50.55 26.52
CA LYS A 159 -3.98 -51.81 27.13
C LYS A 159 -2.96 -51.62 28.25
N VAL A 160 -1.99 -50.71 28.08
CA VAL A 160 -0.99 -50.40 29.12
C VAL A 160 -1.65 -49.71 30.32
N SER A 161 -2.55 -48.75 30.06
CA SER A 161 -3.30 -48.01 31.08
C SER A 161 -4.28 -48.90 31.86
N GLN A 162 -4.92 -49.85 31.18
CA GLN A 162 -5.89 -50.77 31.78
C GLN A 162 -5.27 -52.02 32.42
N ASN A 163 -3.95 -52.21 32.31
CA ASN A 163 -3.29 -53.38 32.89
C ASN A 163 -3.39 -53.36 34.42
N LYS A 164 -3.84 -54.47 35.03
CA LYS A 164 -4.09 -54.56 36.49
C LYS A 164 -2.87 -54.19 37.33
N ALA A 165 -1.66 -54.46 36.84
CA ALA A 165 -0.42 -54.07 37.50
C ALA A 165 -0.18 -52.55 37.49
N VAL A 166 -0.52 -51.87 36.38
CA VAL A 166 -0.41 -50.41 36.25
C VAL A 166 -1.48 -49.72 37.10
N GLN A 167 -2.72 -50.24 37.09
CA GLN A 167 -3.79 -49.74 37.96
C GLN A 167 -3.48 -49.97 39.45
N PHE A 168 -2.96 -51.14 39.82
CA PHE A 168 -2.54 -51.46 41.18
C PHE A 168 -1.39 -50.55 41.65
N ALA A 169 -0.41 -50.31 40.78
CA ALA A 169 0.65 -49.35 41.03
C ALA A 169 0.07 -47.93 41.19
N GLN A 170 -0.78 -47.45 40.28
CA GLN A 170 -1.42 -46.13 40.38
C GLN A 170 -2.26 -45.96 41.66
N GLN A 171 -2.91 -47.03 42.15
CA GLN A 171 -3.63 -47.05 43.41
C GLN A 171 -2.69 -46.94 44.63
N HIS A 172 -1.49 -47.52 44.55
CA HIS A 172 -0.47 -47.48 45.61
C HIS A 172 0.60 -46.44 45.26
N LYS A 173 0.29 -45.17 45.54
CA LYS A 173 1.16 -44.00 45.24
C LYS A 173 2.64 -44.25 45.52
N TYR A 174 3.00 -44.92 46.62
CA TYR A 174 4.39 -45.18 47.00
C TYR A 174 5.11 -46.15 46.06
N LEU A 175 4.48 -47.28 45.68
CA LEU A 175 5.02 -48.27 44.74
C LEU A 175 5.14 -47.70 43.34
N TYR A 176 4.15 -46.89 42.93
CA TYR A 176 4.23 -46.16 41.67
C TYR A 176 5.42 -45.21 41.64
N THR A 177 5.63 -44.40 42.69
CA THR A 177 6.83 -43.57 42.77
C THR A 177 8.11 -44.39 42.80
N ALA A 178 8.20 -45.47 43.58
CA ALA A 178 9.42 -46.27 43.69
C ALA A 178 9.76 -46.96 42.36
N TRP A 179 8.77 -47.53 41.69
CA TRP A 179 8.91 -48.11 40.35
C TRP A 179 9.26 -47.05 39.31
N GLN A 180 8.59 -45.89 39.34
CA GLN A 180 8.91 -44.76 38.47
C GLN A 180 10.33 -44.24 38.71
N TYR A 181 10.82 -44.22 39.95
CA TYR A 181 12.19 -43.83 40.29
C TYR A 181 13.19 -44.87 39.84
N GLY A 182 12.95 -46.17 40.05
CA GLY A 182 13.83 -47.24 39.54
C GLY A 182 13.90 -47.23 38.02
N TRP A 183 12.76 -47.07 37.35
CA TRP A 183 12.65 -46.96 35.91
C TRP A 183 13.22 -45.64 35.37
N MET A 184 13.07 -44.53 36.12
CA MET A 184 13.69 -43.24 35.81
C MET A 184 15.19 -43.32 35.95
N VAL A 185 15.73 -43.88 37.03
CA VAL A 185 17.18 -43.98 37.27
C VAL A 185 17.83 -44.85 36.20
N TYR A 186 17.19 -45.98 35.85
CA TYR A 186 17.64 -46.85 34.77
C TYR A 186 17.65 -46.14 33.40
N ASN A 187 16.63 -45.33 33.10
CA ASN A 187 16.52 -44.64 31.81
C ASN A 187 17.09 -43.21 31.79
N SER A 188 17.39 -42.59 32.93
CA SER A 188 17.93 -41.22 33.05
C SER A 188 19.37 -41.12 32.55
N ILE A 189 20.02 -42.27 32.42
CA ILE A 189 21.35 -42.41 31.82
C ILE A 189 21.27 -42.28 30.28
N ASN A 190 20.07 -42.31 29.69
CA ASN A 190 19.85 -42.10 28.26
C ASN A 190 19.02 -40.82 28.00
N PRO A 191 19.67 -39.65 27.89
CA PRO A 191 19.04 -38.37 27.55
C PRO A 191 18.25 -38.41 26.23
N TRP A 192 18.68 -39.25 25.28
CA TRP A 192 18.03 -39.42 23.97
C TRP A 192 16.66 -40.10 24.07
N TYR A 193 16.51 -41.07 24.99
CA TYR A 193 15.24 -41.72 25.28
C TYR A 193 14.21 -40.73 25.85
N TRP A 194 14.62 -39.86 26.78
CA TRP A 194 13.72 -38.84 27.37
C TRP A 194 13.39 -37.71 26.40
N GLY A 195 14.36 -37.26 25.60
CA GLY A 195 14.12 -36.29 24.52
C GLY A 195 13.09 -36.82 23.53
N ARG A 196 13.26 -38.04 23.02
CA ARG A 196 12.25 -38.66 22.15
C ARG A 196 10.93 -38.87 22.87
N LYS A 197 10.89 -39.44 24.06
CA LYS A 197 9.62 -39.77 24.71
C LYS A 197 8.77 -38.54 25.03
N VAL A 198 9.38 -37.46 25.51
CA VAL A 198 8.65 -36.21 25.81
C VAL A 198 8.22 -35.50 24.52
N ILE A 199 9.07 -35.47 23.50
CA ILE A 199 8.73 -34.87 22.19
C ILE A 199 7.67 -35.71 21.45
N PHE A 200 7.73 -37.04 21.53
CA PHE A 200 6.83 -37.94 20.80
C PHE A 200 5.48 -38.16 21.52
N GLU A 201 5.44 -38.35 22.85
CA GLU A 201 4.18 -38.62 23.55
C GLU A 201 3.38 -37.32 23.80
N ALA A 202 4.02 -36.27 24.34
CA ALA A 202 3.33 -34.99 24.58
C ALA A 202 3.12 -34.19 23.28
N GLY A 203 4.03 -34.31 22.31
CA GLY A 203 3.89 -33.68 20.99
C GLY A 203 2.76 -34.30 20.17
N ARG A 204 2.56 -35.64 20.22
CA ARG A 204 1.50 -36.29 19.42
C ARG A 204 0.10 -35.99 19.92
N GLU A 205 -0.16 -36.09 21.23
CA GLU A 205 -1.47 -35.75 21.77
C GLU A 205 -1.80 -34.27 21.55
N GLY A 206 -0.82 -33.38 21.75
CA GLY A 206 -0.94 -31.96 21.40
C GLY A 206 -1.25 -31.77 19.92
N SER A 207 -0.57 -32.48 19.02
CA SER A 207 -0.79 -32.40 17.57
C SER A 207 -2.18 -32.90 17.16
N PHE A 208 -2.70 -33.95 17.79
CA PHE A 208 -4.06 -34.44 17.50
C PHE A 208 -5.16 -33.52 18.03
N ARG A 209 -4.98 -32.94 19.21
CA ARG A 209 -5.91 -31.92 19.74
C ARG A 209 -5.88 -30.66 18.88
N TYR A 210 -4.69 -30.27 18.42
CA TYR A 210 -4.52 -29.19 17.47
C TYR A 210 -5.23 -29.50 16.14
N LEU A 211 -5.02 -30.69 15.57
CA LEU A 211 -5.70 -31.15 14.35
C LEU A 211 -7.22 -31.09 14.50
N LEU A 212 -7.76 -31.66 15.59
CA LEU A 212 -9.20 -31.66 15.83
C LEU A 212 -9.75 -30.24 16.01
N SER A 213 -8.99 -29.36 16.66
CA SER A 213 -9.35 -27.94 16.77
C SER A 213 -9.39 -27.25 15.41
N VAL A 214 -8.40 -27.51 14.54
CA VAL A 214 -8.33 -26.99 13.18
C VAL A 214 -9.52 -27.49 12.35
N ILE A 215 -9.84 -28.79 12.40
CA ILE A 215 -10.99 -29.36 11.70
C ILE A 215 -12.29 -28.69 12.16
N LEU A 216 -12.51 -28.54 13.47
CA LEU A 216 -13.71 -27.88 14.01
C LEU A 216 -13.79 -26.41 13.61
N THR A 217 -12.68 -25.68 13.62
CA THR A 217 -12.62 -24.28 13.16
C THR A 217 -13.03 -24.20 11.69
N ILE A 218 -12.38 -24.97 10.82
CA ILE A 218 -12.63 -24.95 9.37
C ILE A 218 -14.08 -25.34 9.07
N VAL A 219 -14.56 -26.47 9.61
CA VAL A 219 -15.94 -26.92 9.39
C VAL A 219 -16.94 -25.90 9.90
N GLY A 220 -16.71 -25.33 11.09
CA GLY A 220 -17.57 -24.31 11.67
C GLY A 220 -17.66 -23.05 10.82
N GLU A 221 -16.52 -22.54 10.35
CA GLU A 221 -16.48 -21.35 9.49
C GLU A 221 -17.14 -21.58 8.14
N GLU A 222 -16.88 -22.73 7.51
CA GLU A 222 -17.52 -23.08 6.24
C GLU A 222 -19.03 -23.25 6.39
N ALA A 223 -19.48 -23.82 7.52
CA ALA A 223 -20.91 -23.88 7.86
C ALA A 223 -21.50 -22.49 8.03
N VAL A 224 -20.85 -21.60 8.79
CA VAL A 224 -21.28 -20.19 8.93
C VAL A 224 -21.42 -19.55 7.56
N MET A 225 -20.45 -19.69 6.66
CA MET A 225 -20.51 -19.08 5.32
C MET A 225 -21.64 -19.62 4.45
N VAL A 226 -21.95 -20.91 4.57
CA VAL A 226 -23.01 -21.57 3.80
C VAL A 226 -24.40 -21.21 4.34
N TYR A 227 -24.64 -21.39 5.64
CA TYR A 227 -25.97 -21.17 6.23
C TYR A 227 -26.33 -19.68 6.36
N SER A 228 -25.35 -18.78 6.52
CA SER A 228 -25.60 -17.32 6.47
C SER A 228 -25.90 -16.80 5.06
N LYS A 229 -25.85 -17.65 4.01
CA LYS A 229 -25.95 -17.27 2.59
C LYS A 229 -24.92 -16.21 2.16
N ARG A 230 -23.85 -16.00 2.95
CA ARG A 230 -22.82 -14.99 2.71
C ARG A 230 -22.08 -15.20 1.41
N ARG A 231 -21.93 -16.44 0.91
CA ARG A 231 -21.23 -16.71 -0.36
C ARG A 231 -21.94 -16.10 -1.58
N ILE A 232 -23.27 -16.16 -1.62
CA ILE A 232 -24.08 -15.51 -2.65
C ILE A 232 -23.89 -13.99 -2.56
N ARG A 233 -23.86 -13.47 -1.33
CA ARG A 233 -23.53 -12.06 -1.08
C ARG A 233 -22.10 -11.74 -1.54
N GLN A 234 -21.10 -12.56 -1.25
CA GLN A 234 -19.70 -12.34 -1.64
C GLN A 234 -19.51 -12.35 -3.16
N LYS A 235 -20.10 -13.30 -3.90
CA LYS A 235 -20.05 -13.28 -5.37
C LYS A 235 -20.72 -12.01 -5.90
N ALA A 236 -21.91 -11.68 -5.41
CA ALA A 236 -22.61 -10.47 -5.80
C ALA A 236 -21.80 -9.20 -5.49
N VAL A 237 -21.18 -9.11 -4.31
CA VAL A 237 -20.32 -8.00 -3.89
C VAL A 237 -19.07 -7.91 -4.77
N ALA A 238 -18.44 -9.04 -5.09
CA ALA A 238 -17.28 -9.09 -5.98
C ALA A 238 -17.64 -8.58 -7.38
N ILE A 239 -18.81 -8.96 -7.90
CA ILE A 239 -19.32 -8.49 -9.19
C ILE A 239 -19.58 -6.98 -9.15
N GLU A 240 -20.33 -6.47 -8.15
CA GLU A 240 -20.56 -5.02 -8.03
C GLU A 240 -19.24 -4.25 -7.90
N LYS A 241 -18.28 -4.80 -7.15
CA LYS A 241 -16.97 -4.18 -6.98
C LYS A 241 -16.21 -4.17 -8.30
N GLY A 242 -16.28 -5.24 -9.08
CA GLY A 242 -15.73 -5.30 -10.43
C GLY A 242 -16.35 -4.25 -11.35
N ILE A 243 -17.68 -4.10 -11.32
CA ILE A 243 -18.39 -3.05 -12.06
C ILE A 243 -17.89 -1.67 -11.64
N ALA A 244 -17.84 -1.36 -10.34
CA ALA A 244 -17.37 -0.07 -9.83
C ALA A 244 -15.91 0.21 -10.23
N VAL A 245 -15.05 -0.81 -10.21
CA VAL A 245 -13.65 -0.70 -10.63
C VAL A 245 -13.55 -0.35 -12.11
N GLU A 246 -14.28 -1.03 -12.99
CA GLU A 246 -14.25 -0.70 -14.42
C GLU A 246 -14.92 0.62 -14.75
N MET A 247 -15.98 0.99 -14.03
CA MET A 247 -16.56 2.32 -14.14
C MET A 247 -15.51 3.40 -13.80
N ILE A 248 -14.70 3.20 -12.76
CA ILE A 248 -13.60 4.12 -12.42
C ILE A 248 -12.50 4.10 -13.48
N ASN A 249 -12.10 2.92 -13.97
CA ASN A 249 -11.11 2.80 -15.02
C ASN A 249 -11.56 3.53 -16.31
N MET A 250 -12.84 3.41 -16.66
CA MET A 250 -13.44 4.09 -17.80
C MET A 250 -13.40 5.61 -17.64
N ALA A 251 -13.82 6.13 -16.48
CA ALA A 251 -13.77 7.58 -16.22
C ALA A 251 -12.33 8.14 -16.22
N VAL A 252 -11.34 7.32 -15.88
CA VAL A 252 -9.93 7.72 -15.78
C VAL A 252 -9.16 7.49 -17.09
N ALA A 253 -9.77 6.87 -18.11
CA ALA A 253 -9.10 6.47 -19.35
C ALA A 253 -8.38 7.63 -20.07
N ASP A 254 -8.89 8.85 -19.95
CA ASP A 254 -8.33 10.08 -20.53
C ASP A 254 -7.64 10.99 -19.50
N GLN A 255 -7.43 10.51 -18.26
CA GLN A 255 -6.89 11.25 -17.11
C GLN A 255 -7.76 12.42 -16.60
N THR A 256 -8.94 12.62 -17.20
CA THR A 256 -9.89 13.70 -16.87
C THR A 256 -11.27 13.14 -16.57
N VAL A 257 -11.64 13.16 -15.29
CA VAL A 257 -12.99 12.79 -14.85
C VAL A 257 -13.86 14.05 -14.83
N SER A 258 -14.91 14.07 -15.66
CA SER A 258 -15.91 15.13 -15.73
C SER A 258 -16.83 15.13 -14.50
N ALA A 259 -17.52 16.26 -14.25
CA ALA A 259 -18.45 16.38 -13.13
C ALA A 259 -19.61 15.38 -13.22
N GLN A 260 -20.10 15.12 -14.44
CA GLN A 260 -21.18 14.18 -14.70
C GLN A 260 -20.75 12.73 -14.43
N GLU A 261 -19.51 12.37 -14.78
CA GLU A 261 -18.94 11.05 -14.45
C GLU A 261 -18.81 10.86 -12.95
N TYR A 262 -18.35 11.89 -12.22
CA TYR A 262 -18.33 11.86 -10.76
C TYR A 262 -19.72 11.60 -10.18
N GLU A 263 -20.77 12.25 -10.69
CA GLU A 263 -22.13 12.03 -10.23
C GLU A 263 -22.62 10.59 -10.47
N VAL A 264 -22.36 10.05 -11.67
CA VAL A 264 -22.69 8.66 -12.01
C VAL A 264 -21.95 7.67 -11.12
N LEU A 265 -20.65 7.87 -10.90
CA LEU A 265 -19.82 7.01 -10.06
C LEU A 265 -20.21 7.10 -8.58
N LEU A 266 -20.39 8.31 -8.04
CA LEU A 266 -20.77 8.52 -6.66
C LEU A 266 -22.15 7.94 -6.38
N SER A 267 -23.12 8.15 -7.28
CA SER A 267 -24.45 7.55 -7.13
C SER A 267 -24.39 6.02 -7.14
N PHE A 268 -23.55 5.39 -7.97
CA PHE A 268 -23.37 3.94 -7.97
C PHE A 268 -22.70 3.44 -6.67
N ILE A 269 -21.58 4.04 -6.27
CA ILE A 269 -20.79 3.60 -5.11
C ILE A 269 -21.54 3.84 -3.80
N LEU A 270 -22.14 5.01 -3.62
CA LEU A 270 -22.78 5.38 -2.35
C LEU A 270 -24.11 4.66 -2.14
N ASN A 271 -24.90 4.49 -3.20
CA ASN A 271 -26.22 3.85 -3.12
C ASN A 271 -26.17 2.32 -3.16
N SER A 272 -25.02 1.71 -3.47
CA SER A 272 -24.86 0.27 -3.38
C SER A 272 -24.92 -0.19 -1.92
N ASN A 273 -25.97 -0.95 -1.59
CA ASN A 273 -26.14 -1.61 -0.28
C ASN A 273 -25.26 -2.86 -0.12
N LYS A 274 -24.55 -3.25 -1.19
CA LYS A 274 -23.65 -4.40 -1.22
C LYS A 274 -22.25 -4.03 -0.77
N PHE A 275 -21.84 -2.77 -0.89
CA PHE A 275 -20.53 -2.33 -0.39
C PHE A 275 -20.57 -2.02 1.09
N ASP A 276 -19.61 -2.55 1.83
CA ASP A 276 -19.27 -2.03 3.16
C ASP A 276 -18.56 -0.67 3.05
N ASP A 277 -18.46 0.02 4.18
CA ASP A 277 -17.87 1.36 4.24
C ASP A 277 -16.40 1.38 3.83
N MET A 278 -15.66 0.30 4.09
CA MET A 278 -14.24 0.20 3.74
C MET A 278 -14.04 0.09 2.22
N VAL A 279 -14.86 -0.72 1.56
CA VAL A 279 -14.90 -0.85 0.10
C VAL A 279 -15.31 0.48 -0.52
N LYS A 280 -16.35 1.15 0.00
CA LYS A 280 -16.76 2.49 -0.47
C LYS A 280 -15.60 3.48 -0.37
N VAL A 281 -14.95 3.58 0.79
CA VAL A 281 -13.79 4.46 1.00
C VAL A 281 -12.64 4.12 0.05
N THR A 282 -12.38 2.83 -0.20
CA THR A 282 -11.32 2.39 -1.12
C THR A 282 -11.61 2.82 -2.57
N LEU A 283 -12.83 2.58 -3.05
CA LEU A 283 -13.26 2.98 -4.39
C LEU A 283 -13.24 4.50 -4.55
N LEU A 284 -13.72 5.25 -3.55
CA LEU A 284 -13.68 6.72 -3.55
C LEU A 284 -12.25 7.27 -3.54
N LYS A 285 -11.32 6.64 -2.82
CA LYS A 285 -9.90 7.02 -2.84
C LYS A 285 -9.28 6.78 -4.21
N ALA A 286 -9.59 5.67 -4.86
CA ALA A 286 -9.09 5.38 -6.21
C ALA A 286 -9.61 6.41 -7.22
N LEU A 287 -10.90 6.74 -7.15
CA LEU A 287 -11.52 7.77 -7.97
C LEU A 287 -10.91 9.16 -7.72
N LEU A 288 -10.69 9.55 -6.46
CA LEU A 288 -10.05 10.82 -6.10
C LEU A 288 -8.61 10.92 -6.62
N ARG A 289 -7.87 9.80 -6.59
CA ARG A 289 -6.49 9.71 -7.07
C ARG A 289 -6.38 9.57 -8.58
N LYS A 290 -7.50 9.41 -9.29
CA LYS A 290 -7.54 9.11 -10.73
C LYS A 290 -6.61 7.95 -11.09
N GLN A 291 -6.67 6.88 -10.30
CA GLN A 291 -5.79 5.73 -10.46
C GLN A 291 -6.58 4.56 -11.06
N THR A 292 -6.08 4.00 -12.16
CA THR A 292 -6.61 2.74 -12.71
C THR A 292 -6.38 1.62 -11.71
N MET A 293 -7.41 0.81 -11.49
CA MET A 293 -7.35 -0.35 -10.60
C MET A 293 -7.37 -1.64 -11.41
N LYS A 294 -6.62 -2.64 -10.94
CA LYS A 294 -6.73 -3.99 -11.50
C LYS A 294 -8.12 -4.55 -11.18
N SER A 295 -8.84 -4.97 -12.21
CA SER A 295 -10.12 -5.64 -12.03
C SER A 295 -9.94 -6.89 -11.17
N PRO A 296 -10.67 -7.03 -10.06
CA PRO A 296 -10.64 -8.26 -9.25
C PRO A 296 -11.46 -9.38 -9.88
N LEU A 297 -12.19 -9.10 -10.98
CA LEU A 297 -13.20 -9.98 -11.54
C LEU A 297 -12.66 -10.70 -12.78
N GLU A 298 -12.71 -12.03 -12.77
CA GLU A 298 -12.47 -12.84 -13.95
C GLU A 298 -13.72 -12.77 -14.84
N LEU A 299 -13.62 -12.05 -15.97
CA LEU A 299 -14.73 -11.78 -16.89
C LEU A 299 -15.42 -13.06 -17.41
N ASP A 300 -14.66 -14.14 -17.56
CA ASP A 300 -15.16 -15.45 -18.02
C ASP A 300 -16.17 -16.08 -17.05
N SER A 301 -16.12 -15.73 -15.77
CA SER A 301 -16.98 -16.30 -14.72
C SER A 301 -18.38 -15.67 -14.64
N LEU A 302 -18.62 -14.59 -15.40
CA LEU A 302 -19.89 -13.87 -15.41
C LEU A 302 -20.93 -14.56 -16.27
N ASP A 303 -22.16 -14.67 -15.75
CA ASP A 303 -23.31 -15.06 -16.56
C ASP A 303 -23.71 -13.97 -17.56
N GLU A 304 -24.49 -14.32 -18.59
CA GLU A 304 -24.86 -13.38 -19.66
C GLU A 304 -25.60 -12.13 -19.14
N LYS A 305 -26.39 -12.28 -18.07
CA LYS A 305 -27.14 -11.17 -17.46
C LYS A 305 -26.22 -10.24 -16.66
N GLU A 306 -25.25 -10.82 -15.95
CA GLU A 306 -24.19 -10.13 -15.22
C GLU A 306 -23.30 -9.36 -16.21
N ARG A 307 -22.90 -9.95 -17.34
CA ARG A 307 -22.14 -9.26 -18.41
C ARG A 307 -22.89 -8.07 -19.01
N LYS A 308 -24.20 -8.24 -19.29
CA LYS A 308 -25.05 -7.14 -19.79
C LYS A 308 -25.14 -5.97 -18.82
N ARG A 309 -25.39 -6.27 -17.55
CA ARG A 309 -25.45 -5.24 -16.52
C ARG A 309 -24.10 -4.56 -16.32
N PHE A 310 -23.01 -5.33 -16.38
CA PHE A 310 -21.65 -4.82 -16.27
C PHE A 310 -21.36 -3.79 -17.35
N LEU A 311 -21.60 -4.14 -18.61
CA LEU A 311 -21.36 -3.25 -19.74
C LEU A 311 -22.24 -1.98 -19.65
N MET A 312 -23.53 -2.14 -19.33
CA MET A 312 -24.48 -1.02 -19.22
C MET A 312 -24.04 0.04 -18.20
N GLU A 313 -23.54 -0.35 -17.03
CA GLU A 313 -23.10 0.61 -16.01
C GLU A 313 -21.78 1.30 -16.39
N VAL A 314 -20.86 0.58 -17.04
CA VAL A 314 -19.60 1.16 -17.54
C VAL A 314 -19.87 2.12 -18.70
N GLU A 315 -20.75 1.76 -19.62
CA GLU A 315 -21.22 2.60 -20.72
C GLU A 315 -21.90 3.87 -20.21
N ARG A 316 -22.67 3.79 -19.11
CA ARG A 316 -23.30 4.95 -18.47
C ARG A 316 -22.27 6.00 -18.04
N VAL A 317 -21.07 5.57 -17.64
CA VAL A 317 -19.96 6.47 -17.33
C VAL A 317 -19.38 7.06 -18.60
N ALA A 318 -19.07 6.24 -19.60
CA ALA A 318 -18.52 6.69 -20.88
C ALA A 318 -19.40 7.75 -21.56
N LYS A 319 -20.73 7.58 -21.50
CA LYS A 319 -21.72 8.51 -22.06
C LYS A 319 -21.96 9.77 -21.22
N ALA A 320 -21.56 9.77 -19.95
CA ALA A 320 -21.74 10.93 -19.08
C ALA A 320 -20.80 12.08 -19.47
N ASP A 321 -19.64 11.76 -20.06
CA ASP A 321 -18.70 12.74 -20.56
C ASP A 321 -19.03 13.16 -22.00
N LYS A 322 -19.31 14.45 -22.18
CA LYS A 322 -19.64 15.03 -23.49
C LYS A 322 -18.41 15.41 -24.30
N LEU A 323 -17.22 15.43 -23.71
CA LEU A 323 -16.00 16.00 -24.31
C LEU A 323 -14.90 14.96 -24.53
N GLY A 324 -14.76 13.94 -23.66
CA GLY A 324 -13.73 12.90 -23.72
C GLY A 324 -14.12 11.62 -24.47
N VAL A 325 -15.01 11.72 -25.47
CA VAL A 325 -15.73 10.57 -26.05
C VAL A 325 -14.80 9.55 -26.73
N LEU A 326 -13.76 9.97 -27.46
CA LEU A 326 -13.00 9.06 -28.33
C LEU A 326 -12.21 7.98 -27.58
N LYS A 327 -11.39 8.35 -26.58
CA LYS A 327 -10.60 7.36 -25.81
C LYS A 327 -11.48 6.43 -24.97
N LYS A 328 -12.59 6.95 -24.46
CA LYS A 328 -13.57 6.18 -23.67
C LYS A 328 -14.34 5.20 -24.56
N LEU A 329 -14.64 5.57 -25.80
CA LEU A 329 -15.23 4.65 -26.79
C LEU A 329 -14.27 3.50 -27.14
N ASP A 330 -12.99 3.77 -27.34
CA ASP A 330 -11.99 2.71 -27.61
C ASP A 330 -11.83 1.76 -26.41
N ALA A 331 -11.79 2.31 -25.20
CA ALA A 331 -11.77 1.52 -23.97
C ALA A 331 -13.05 0.67 -23.81
N LEU A 332 -14.21 1.24 -24.14
CA LEU A 332 -15.50 0.53 -24.08
C LEU A 332 -15.53 -0.62 -25.09
N LYS A 333 -15.07 -0.38 -26.32
CA LYS A 333 -14.97 -1.42 -27.36
C LYS A 333 -14.02 -2.55 -26.95
N THR A 334 -12.88 -2.21 -26.36
CA THR A 334 -11.93 -3.21 -25.84
C THR A 334 -12.58 -4.07 -24.75
N LEU A 335 -13.40 -3.46 -23.89
CA LEU A 335 -14.14 -4.16 -22.84
C LEU A 335 -15.25 -5.05 -23.41
N GLU A 336 -15.97 -4.59 -24.44
CA GLU A 336 -16.97 -5.39 -25.17
C GLU A 336 -16.36 -6.63 -25.79
N ASP A 337 -15.20 -6.47 -26.46
CA ASP A 337 -14.46 -7.58 -27.07
C ASP A 337 -14.01 -8.58 -26.00
N ALA A 338 -13.50 -8.10 -24.86
CA ALA A 338 -13.12 -8.96 -23.73
C ALA A 338 -14.30 -9.74 -23.13
N LEU A 339 -15.51 -9.18 -23.15
CA LEU A 339 -16.73 -9.84 -22.66
C LEU A 339 -17.32 -10.86 -23.64
N SER A 340 -16.79 -10.94 -24.87
CA SER A 340 -17.26 -11.82 -25.95
C SER A 340 -18.76 -11.66 -26.26
N LEU A 341 -19.30 -10.43 -26.14
CA LEU A 341 -20.71 -10.17 -26.44
C LEU A 341 -20.92 -10.14 -27.96
N THR A 342 -21.81 -11.00 -28.48
CA THR A 342 -22.15 -11.06 -29.91
C THR A 342 -22.71 -9.72 -30.40
N SER A 343 -22.30 -9.31 -31.60
CA SER A 343 -22.51 -8.00 -32.26
C SER A 343 -23.95 -7.46 -32.35
N GLY A 344 -24.97 -8.23 -31.94
CA GLY A 344 -26.37 -7.80 -31.94
C GLY A 344 -26.70 -6.64 -30.99
N TYR A 345 -25.82 -6.32 -30.03
CA TYR A 345 -25.98 -5.17 -29.13
C TYR A 345 -25.47 -3.85 -29.73
N ARG A 346 -24.64 -3.90 -30.79
CA ARG A 346 -23.97 -2.73 -31.38
C ARG A 346 -24.94 -1.68 -31.94
N THR A 347 -26.11 -2.11 -32.42
CA THR A 347 -27.09 -1.27 -33.14
C THR A 347 -27.94 -0.35 -32.24
N GLN A 348 -27.93 -0.54 -30.92
CA GLN A 348 -28.62 0.38 -29.99
C GLN A 348 -27.68 1.43 -29.39
N LEU A 349 -26.40 1.38 -29.76
CA LEU A 349 -25.29 2.09 -29.12
C LEU A 349 -24.65 3.18 -30.00
N GLU A 350 -24.98 3.24 -31.29
CA GLU A 350 -24.54 4.34 -32.16
C GLU A 350 -25.19 5.66 -31.70
N LEU A 351 -24.35 6.66 -31.41
CA LEU A 351 -24.76 8.01 -31.04
C LEU A 351 -25.74 8.54 -32.08
N ALA A 352 -26.84 9.16 -31.64
CA ALA A 352 -27.78 9.77 -32.56
C ALA A 352 -27.03 10.86 -33.39
N PRO A 353 -27.21 10.92 -34.72
CA PRO A 353 -26.41 11.76 -35.62
C PRO A 353 -26.43 13.27 -35.31
N HIS A 354 -27.35 13.74 -34.47
CA HIS A 354 -27.41 15.14 -34.02
C HIS A 354 -26.42 15.50 -32.90
N GLU A 355 -25.92 14.52 -32.14
CA GLU A 355 -24.87 14.76 -31.12
C GLU A 355 -23.48 14.85 -31.75
N GLU A 356 -23.23 14.15 -32.85
CA GLU A 356 -21.98 14.23 -33.62
C GLU A 356 -21.72 15.64 -34.19
N VAL A 357 -22.75 16.30 -34.74
CA VAL A 357 -22.60 17.66 -35.32
C VAL A 357 -22.25 18.70 -34.24
N ARG A 358 -22.87 18.62 -33.05
CA ARG A 358 -22.52 19.51 -31.92
C ARG A 358 -21.11 19.25 -31.39
N SER A 359 -20.61 18.03 -31.51
CA SER A 359 -19.24 17.70 -31.10
C SER A 359 -18.19 18.35 -32.02
N MET A 360 -18.46 18.45 -33.32
CA MET A 360 -17.54 19.03 -34.31
C MET A 360 -17.33 20.54 -34.13
N ASP A 361 -18.40 21.31 -33.90
CA ASP A 361 -18.29 22.75 -33.67
C ASP A 361 -17.48 23.06 -32.40
N VAL A 362 -17.69 22.26 -31.35
CA VAL A 362 -16.94 22.35 -30.09
C VAL A 362 -15.47 21.97 -30.30
N MET A 363 -15.20 20.91 -31.07
CA MET A 363 -13.83 20.52 -31.42
C MET A 363 -13.11 21.61 -32.23
N GLN A 364 -13.77 22.23 -33.20
CA GLN A 364 -13.20 23.34 -33.97
C GLN A 364 -12.93 24.57 -33.11
N GLN A 365 -13.84 24.91 -32.18
CA GLN A 365 -13.62 26.02 -31.25
C GLN A 365 -12.44 25.74 -30.32
N ASN A 366 -12.32 24.51 -29.80
CA ASN A 366 -11.21 24.11 -28.96
C ASN A 366 -9.88 24.11 -29.74
N ARG A 367 -9.89 23.69 -31.01
CA ARG A 367 -8.72 23.73 -31.88
C ARG A 367 -8.19 25.15 -32.08
N LYS A 368 -9.08 26.12 -32.36
CA LYS A 368 -8.67 27.54 -32.48
C LYS A 368 -8.05 28.07 -31.18
N ARG A 369 -8.57 27.66 -30.03
CA ARG A 369 -7.98 28.03 -28.72
C ARG A 369 -6.58 27.44 -28.55
N GLU A 370 -6.40 26.18 -28.94
CA GLU A 370 -5.10 25.51 -28.86
C GLU A 370 -4.07 26.19 -29.77
N GLU A 371 -4.48 26.59 -30.98
CA GLU A 371 -3.66 27.37 -31.91
C GLU A 371 -3.16 28.68 -31.27
N ALA A 372 -4.05 29.43 -30.62
CA ALA A 372 -3.69 30.65 -29.92
C ALA A 372 -2.67 30.40 -28.79
N ILE A 373 -2.78 29.27 -28.08
CA ILE A 373 -1.82 28.87 -27.04
C ILE A 373 -0.45 28.57 -27.67
N PHE A 374 -0.38 27.85 -28.79
CA PHE A 374 0.89 27.58 -29.47
C PHE A 374 1.57 28.87 -29.92
N ARG A 375 0.82 29.80 -30.52
CA ARG A 375 1.35 31.11 -30.90
C ARG A 375 1.88 31.89 -29.70
N LEU A 376 1.17 31.87 -28.56
CA LEU A 376 1.66 32.48 -27.32
C LEU A 376 2.96 31.83 -26.81
N MET A 377 3.08 30.50 -26.86
CA MET A 377 4.30 29.80 -26.48
C MET A 377 5.48 30.16 -27.39
N ILE A 378 5.22 30.30 -28.70
CA ILE A 378 6.26 30.68 -29.67
C ILE A 378 6.77 32.08 -29.41
N GLN A 379 5.85 33.03 -29.21
CA GLN A 379 6.20 34.40 -28.85
C GLN A 379 6.98 34.46 -27.54
N ALA A 380 6.60 33.65 -26.56
CA ALA A 380 7.31 33.55 -25.29
C ALA A 380 8.73 33.00 -25.47
N GLY A 381 8.91 31.99 -26.34
CA GLY A 381 10.21 31.40 -26.62
C GLY A 381 11.10 32.19 -27.58
N SER A 382 10.55 33.12 -28.35
CA SER A 382 11.31 33.96 -29.29
C SER A 382 11.70 35.33 -28.73
N VAL A 383 11.40 35.63 -27.45
CA VAL A 383 11.71 36.92 -26.80
C VAL A 383 13.20 37.29 -26.89
N ASP A 384 14.09 36.28 -26.87
CA ASP A 384 15.54 36.48 -27.00
C ASP A 384 16.07 36.45 -28.45
N GLY A 385 15.17 36.39 -29.45
CA GLY A 385 15.51 36.37 -30.87
C GLY A 385 15.92 34.99 -31.41
N THR A 386 15.99 33.97 -30.55
CA THR A 386 16.25 32.58 -30.94
C THR A 386 15.17 31.68 -30.36
N PHE A 387 14.43 30.97 -31.22
CA PHE A 387 13.41 30.03 -30.78
C PHE A 387 14.02 28.64 -30.50
N PRO A 388 13.91 28.09 -29.28
CA PRO A 388 14.54 26.82 -28.94
C PRO A 388 13.96 25.65 -29.73
N GLN A 389 14.83 24.76 -30.19
CA GLN A 389 14.44 23.55 -30.91
C GLN A 389 13.58 22.61 -30.07
N SER A 390 13.83 22.50 -28.77
CA SER A 390 13.03 21.67 -27.84
C SER A 390 11.58 22.14 -27.73
N LEU A 391 11.35 23.46 -27.68
CA LEU A 391 10.00 24.03 -27.63
C LEU A 391 9.28 23.89 -28.99
N ARG A 392 10.02 23.99 -30.10
CA ARG A 392 9.52 23.69 -31.45
C ARG A 392 9.00 22.25 -31.53
N GLU A 393 9.82 21.27 -31.12
CA GLU A 393 9.47 19.85 -31.15
C GLU A 393 8.24 19.55 -30.28
N TYR A 394 8.16 20.16 -29.08
CA TYR A 394 6.99 20.04 -28.20
C TYR A 394 5.70 20.53 -28.86
N ILE A 395 5.74 21.67 -29.55
CA ILE A 395 4.57 22.24 -30.21
C ILE A 395 4.13 21.34 -31.37
N ILE A 396 5.06 20.84 -32.18
CA ILE A 396 4.77 19.92 -33.29
C ILE A 396 4.13 18.63 -32.74
N GLU A 397 4.75 17.98 -31.76
CA GLU A 397 4.22 16.75 -31.17
C GLU A 397 2.81 16.96 -30.59
N ARG A 398 2.59 18.09 -29.90
CA ARG A 398 1.27 18.40 -29.32
C ARG A 398 0.22 18.72 -30.40
N ALA A 399 0.62 19.36 -31.49
CA ALA A 399 -0.26 19.67 -32.61
C ALA A 399 -0.66 18.41 -33.40
N GLU A 400 0.27 17.47 -33.60
CA GLU A 400 0.03 16.17 -34.24
C GLU A 400 -0.88 15.27 -33.41
N ASN A 401 -0.73 15.30 -32.08
CA ASN A 401 -1.50 14.46 -31.16
C ASN A 401 -2.83 15.09 -30.69
N TYR A 402 -3.19 16.27 -31.21
CA TYR A 402 -4.45 16.92 -30.85
C TYR A 402 -5.65 16.13 -31.43
N PRO A 403 -6.81 16.05 -30.73
CA PRO A 403 -7.96 15.28 -31.22
C PRO A 403 -8.44 15.66 -32.64
N LEU A 404 -8.22 16.92 -33.03
CA LEU A 404 -8.37 17.40 -34.39
C LEU A 404 -7.01 17.97 -34.86
N PRO A 405 -6.12 17.13 -35.41
CA PRO A 405 -4.72 17.48 -35.61
C PRO A 405 -4.54 18.68 -36.54
N PHE A 406 -3.44 19.39 -36.35
CA PHE A 406 -3.01 20.46 -37.25
C PHE A 406 -2.20 19.86 -38.40
N ASP A 407 -2.50 20.26 -39.62
CA ASP A 407 -1.72 19.81 -40.78
C ASP A 407 -0.35 20.49 -40.82
N ALA A 408 0.54 19.99 -41.69
CA ALA A 408 1.91 20.49 -41.77
C ALA A 408 1.98 21.99 -42.16
N ASP A 409 1.07 22.45 -43.03
CA ASP A 409 1.03 23.84 -43.49
C ASP A 409 0.58 24.78 -42.35
N GLU A 410 -0.40 24.36 -41.54
CA GLU A 410 -0.83 25.06 -40.34
C GLU A 410 0.25 25.08 -39.26
N GLN A 411 0.95 23.97 -39.04
CA GLN A 411 2.07 23.91 -38.10
C GLN A 411 3.20 24.86 -38.52
N ASP A 412 3.56 24.87 -39.80
CA ASP A 412 4.56 25.79 -40.34
C ASP A 412 4.11 27.25 -40.20
N ALA A 413 2.83 27.55 -40.44
CA ALA A 413 2.28 28.89 -40.25
C ALA A 413 2.33 29.32 -38.77
N ILE A 414 2.04 28.41 -37.85
CA ILE A 414 2.16 28.65 -36.40
C ILE A 414 3.63 28.89 -36.03
N LEU A 415 4.58 28.12 -36.58
CA LEU A 415 6.01 28.27 -36.28
C LEU A 415 6.64 29.54 -36.88
N GLN A 416 6.17 30.01 -38.03
CA GLN A 416 6.60 31.29 -38.64
C GLN A 416 6.28 32.51 -37.78
N GLU A 417 5.36 32.39 -36.82
CA GLU A 417 5.06 33.39 -35.81
C GLU A 417 6.30 33.81 -34.99
N ALA A 418 7.32 32.95 -34.90
CA ALA A 418 8.60 33.27 -34.25
C ALA A 418 9.32 34.44 -34.91
N ASP A 419 9.21 34.56 -36.24
CA ASP A 419 9.88 35.59 -37.05
C ASP A 419 9.03 36.87 -37.16
N ALA A 420 7.70 36.74 -37.11
CA ALA A 420 6.75 37.83 -37.24
C ALA A 420 5.60 37.70 -36.21
N PRO A 421 5.80 38.10 -34.94
CA PRO A 421 4.84 37.88 -33.89
C PRO A 421 3.60 38.78 -34.01
N THR A 422 2.42 38.17 -33.96
CA THR A 422 1.11 38.79 -33.84
C THR A 422 0.99 39.48 -32.47
N PRO A 423 0.36 40.65 -32.37
CA PRO A 423 0.15 41.30 -31.06
C PRO A 423 -0.58 40.38 -30.05
N ILE A 424 -0.07 40.31 -28.82
CA ILE A 424 -0.63 39.49 -27.72
C ILE A 424 -2.14 39.79 -27.51
N ASP A 425 -2.55 41.06 -27.65
CA ASP A 425 -3.96 41.48 -27.56
C ASP A 425 -4.88 40.80 -28.58
N THR A 426 -4.36 40.39 -29.74
CA THR A 426 -5.13 39.71 -30.78
C THR A 426 -5.34 38.24 -30.41
N LEU A 427 -4.28 37.55 -30.01
CA LEU A 427 -4.34 36.13 -29.62
C LEU A 427 -5.22 35.92 -28.39
N THR A 428 -5.14 36.84 -27.42
CA THR A 428 -5.92 36.73 -26.19
C THR A 428 -7.43 36.99 -26.38
N LYS A 429 -7.84 37.67 -27.46
CA LYS A 429 -9.27 37.83 -27.81
C LYS A 429 -9.92 36.52 -28.25
N GLU A 430 -9.14 35.58 -28.76
CA GLU A 430 -9.63 34.25 -29.14
C GLU A 430 -9.90 33.37 -27.91
N ILE A 431 -9.29 33.72 -26.77
CA ILE A 431 -9.45 33.06 -25.48
C ILE A 431 -10.53 33.78 -24.66
N THR A 432 -11.79 33.45 -24.95
CA THR A 432 -12.93 34.23 -24.46
C THR A 432 -13.29 33.98 -23.00
N SER A 433 -13.12 32.76 -22.50
CA SER A 433 -13.55 32.40 -21.15
C SER A 433 -12.44 32.58 -20.10
N GLN A 434 -12.80 33.01 -18.90
CA GLN A 434 -11.87 33.14 -17.77
C GLN A 434 -11.06 31.87 -17.46
N PRO A 435 -11.66 30.66 -17.38
CA PRO A 435 -10.88 29.45 -17.13
C PRO A 435 -9.92 29.12 -18.28
N ASP A 436 -10.28 29.44 -19.53
CA ASP A 436 -9.38 29.24 -20.66
C ASP A 436 -8.20 30.22 -20.60
N LYS A 437 -8.41 31.46 -20.15
CA LYS A 437 -7.32 32.43 -19.93
C LYS A 437 -6.35 31.97 -18.86
N GLU A 438 -6.86 31.45 -17.75
CA GLU A 438 -6.04 30.88 -16.67
C GLU A 438 -5.27 29.64 -17.15
N ARG A 439 -5.90 28.79 -17.96
CA ARG A 439 -5.27 27.63 -18.59
C ARG A 439 -4.17 28.05 -19.56
N ALA A 440 -4.44 28.96 -20.48
CA ALA A 440 -3.46 29.45 -21.44
C ALA A 440 -2.26 30.11 -20.75
N LEU A 441 -2.50 30.90 -19.70
CA LEU A 441 -1.43 31.46 -18.88
C LEU A 441 -0.61 30.35 -18.21
N ALA A 442 -1.27 29.36 -17.62
CA ALA A 442 -0.59 28.26 -16.93
C ALA A 442 0.23 27.39 -17.88
N GLU A 443 -0.28 27.10 -19.08
CA GLU A 443 0.43 26.31 -20.09
C GLU A 443 1.58 27.08 -20.72
N THR A 444 1.40 28.36 -21.02
CA THR A 444 2.49 29.22 -21.50
C THR A 444 3.59 29.35 -20.43
N LEU A 445 3.20 29.46 -19.16
CA LEU A 445 4.14 29.46 -18.05
C LEU A 445 4.87 28.12 -17.90
N ASP A 446 4.15 27.00 -18.04
CA ASP A 446 4.78 25.68 -18.03
C ASP A 446 5.81 25.59 -19.16
N ALA A 447 5.47 26.05 -20.36
CA ALA A 447 6.42 26.06 -21.47
C ALA A 447 7.66 26.93 -21.18
N LEU A 448 7.44 28.13 -20.65
CA LEU A 448 8.50 29.07 -20.25
C LEU A 448 9.40 28.52 -19.14
N LEU A 449 8.87 27.76 -18.20
CA LEU A 449 9.67 27.24 -17.09
C LEU A 449 10.33 25.90 -17.41
N TRP A 450 9.70 25.08 -18.26
CA TRP A 450 10.18 23.73 -18.57
C TRP A 450 11.10 23.66 -19.77
N TYR A 451 11.02 24.60 -20.73
CA TYR A 451 11.81 24.54 -21.96
C TYR A 451 12.75 25.73 -22.15
N LEU A 452 12.65 26.74 -21.29
CA LEU A 452 13.46 27.95 -21.35
C LEU A 452 14.11 28.25 -19.99
N PRO A 453 15.35 28.76 -19.96
CA PRO A 453 15.92 29.34 -18.75
C PRO A 453 15.11 30.59 -18.40
N PHE A 454 14.55 30.68 -17.18
CA PHE A 454 13.69 31.80 -16.79
C PHE A 454 14.49 33.10 -16.66
N THR A 455 14.52 33.92 -17.72
CA THR A 455 15.27 35.17 -17.77
C THR A 455 14.43 36.37 -17.29
N ARG A 456 15.09 37.52 -17.15
CA ARG A 456 14.40 38.79 -16.86
C ARG A 456 13.45 39.20 -17.99
N LYS A 457 13.78 38.90 -19.25
CA LYS A 457 12.93 39.23 -20.38
C LYS A 457 11.68 38.34 -20.43
N ASP A 458 11.81 37.06 -20.08
CA ASP A 458 10.67 36.15 -19.97
C ASP A 458 9.71 36.56 -18.85
N GLU A 459 10.26 37.10 -17.76
CA GLU A 459 9.44 37.69 -16.70
C GLU A 459 8.70 38.95 -17.16
N GLU A 460 9.36 39.83 -17.93
CA GLU A 460 8.71 41.02 -18.51
C GLU A 460 7.61 40.59 -19.49
N PHE A 461 7.84 39.57 -20.33
CA PHE A 461 6.83 38.95 -21.18
C PHE A 461 5.67 38.37 -20.36
N PHE A 462 5.96 37.63 -19.28
CA PHE A 462 4.93 37.11 -18.39
C PHE A 462 4.09 38.23 -17.75
N VAL A 463 4.72 39.31 -17.30
CA VAL A 463 4.01 40.47 -16.73
C VAL A 463 3.11 41.12 -17.78
N GLN A 464 3.56 41.24 -19.03
CA GLN A 464 2.75 41.74 -20.14
C GLN A 464 1.56 40.80 -20.43
N LEU A 465 1.80 39.49 -20.53
CA LEU A 465 0.76 38.49 -20.76
C LEU A 465 -0.30 38.51 -19.64
N VAL A 466 0.12 38.60 -18.39
CA VAL A 466 -0.77 38.73 -17.22
C VAL A 466 -1.60 40.00 -17.28
N ALA A 467 -1.00 41.12 -17.71
CA ALA A 467 -1.69 42.39 -17.85
C ALA A 467 -2.78 42.32 -18.92
N VAL A 468 -2.46 41.73 -20.09
CA VAL A 468 -3.37 41.56 -21.23
C VAL A 468 -4.51 40.59 -20.90
N LEU A 469 -4.21 39.47 -20.25
CA LEU A 469 -5.22 38.49 -19.83
C LEU A 469 -6.07 38.96 -18.64
N HIS A 470 -5.73 40.10 -18.03
CA HIS A 470 -6.37 40.64 -16.82
C HIS A 470 -6.31 39.68 -15.61
N LEU A 471 -5.22 38.91 -15.49
CA LEU A 471 -5.05 37.87 -14.46
C LEU A 471 -4.18 38.30 -13.27
N ARG A 472 -4.05 39.61 -13.03
CA ARG A 472 -3.11 40.16 -12.03
C ARG A 472 -3.25 39.53 -10.64
N GLN A 473 -4.49 39.31 -10.17
CA GLN A 473 -4.75 38.70 -8.85
C GLN A 473 -4.39 37.21 -8.77
N VAL A 474 -4.42 36.50 -9.90
CA VAL A 474 -4.26 35.04 -9.97
C VAL A 474 -2.81 34.66 -10.34
N SER A 475 -2.13 35.53 -11.08
CA SER A 475 -0.79 35.32 -11.65
C SER A 475 0.28 34.95 -10.62
N ASP A 476 0.42 35.70 -9.53
CA ASP A 476 1.40 35.41 -8.48
C ASP A 476 1.12 34.06 -7.81
N SER A 477 -0.16 33.71 -7.62
CA SER A 477 -0.54 32.41 -7.04
C SER A 477 -0.25 31.24 -7.99
N LEU A 478 -0.45 31.44 -9.30
CA LEU A 478 -0.18 30.44 -10.33
C LEU A 478 1.33 30.26 -10.49
N LEU A 479 2.08 31.36 -10.61
CA LEU A 479 3.53 31.34 -10.69
C LEU A 479 4.11 30.70 -9.44
N GLN A 480 3.68 31.10 -8.24
CA GLN A 480 4.10 30.45 -6.99
C GLN A 480 3.80 28.95 -6.98
N LYS A 481 2.56 28.53 -7.29
CA LYS A 481 2.19 27.09 -7.32
C LYS A 481 3.02 26.30 -8.32
N ARG A 482 3.38 26.90 -9.46
CA ARG A 482 4.17 26.24 -10.50
C ARG A 482 5.65 26.17 -10.13
N MET A 483 6.20 27.23 -9.58
CA MET A 483 7.54 27.21 -9.00
C MET A 483 7.64 26.16 -7.88
N GLU A 484 6.64 26.08 -7.00
CA GLU A 484 6.53 25.03 -5.97
C GLU A 484 6.49 23.60 -6.56
N ARG A 485 6.00 23.39 -7.79
CA ARG A 485 5.97 22.07 -8.45
C ARG A 485 7.29 21.68 -9.09
N LEU A 486 8.06 22.65 -9.57
CA LEU A 486 9.41 22.40 -10.09
C LEU A 486 10.36 21.99 -8.97
N LEU A 487 10.03 22.37 -7.74
CA LEU A 487 10.77 21.92 -6.57
C LEU A 487 10.36 20.50 -6.18
N PRO A 488 11.32 19.65 -5.76
CA PRO A 488 11.01 18.31 -5.29
C PRO A 488 10.13 18.37 -4.04
N GLN A 489 8.81 18.18 -4.22
CA GLN A 489 7.77 18.33 -3.17
C GLN A 489 8.03 17.46 -1.94
N ASN A 490 8.74 16.35 -2.10
CA ASN A 490 9.07 15.39 -1.06
C ASN A 490 10.25 15.85 -0.17
N LYS A 491 10.91 16.96 -0.55
CA LYS A 491 12.16 17.44 0.07
C LYS A 491 12.03 18.86 0.66
N LEU A 492 10.85 19.47 0.59
CA LEU A 492 10.56 20.78 1.16
C LEU A 492 9.92 20.64 2.55
N ILE A 493 10.51 21.24 3.57
CA ILE A 493 10.02 21.23 4.97
C ILE A 493 9.34 22.58 5.27
N GLY A 494 8.68 23.16 4.26
CA GLY A 494 8.04 24.46 4.34
C GLY A 494 7.81 25.08 2.96
N LYS A 495 6.87 26.03 2.87
CA LYS A 495 6.62 26.79 1.63
C LYS A 495 7.50 28.05 1.63
N PRO A 496 8.56 28.13 0.82
CA PRO A 496 9.35 29.36 0.71
C PRO A 496 8.47 30.52 0.21
N ALA A 497 8.74 31.73 0.71
CA ALA A 497 8.02 32.92 0.26
C ALA A 497 8.27 33.15 -1.24
N PHE A 498 7.24 33.58 -1.97
CA PHE A 498 7.29 33.78 -3.41
C PHE A 498 8.49 34.62 -3.92
N PRO A 499 8.91 35.73 -3.25
CA PRO A 499 10.09 36.48 -3.68
C PRO A 499 11.40 35.66 -3.68
N ILE A 500 11.51 34.69 -2.77
CA ILE A 500 12.68 33.81 -2.64
C ILE A 500 12.67 32.79 -3.79
N LEU A 501 11.52 32.15 -4.04
CA LEU A 501 11.33 31.25 -5.18
C LEU A 501 11.66 31.95 -6.50
N LYS A 502 11.16 33.19 -6.65
CA LYS A 502 11.40 34.02 -7.82
C LYS A 502 12.88 34.28 -8.08
N LEU A 503 13.63 34.62 -7.03
CA LEU A 503 15.08 34.83 -7.13
C LEU A 503 15.83 33.53 -7.45
N LEU A 504 15.43 32.42 -6.83
CA LEU A 504 15.99 31.08 -7.04
C LEU A 504 15.90 30.66 -8.52
N CYS A 505 14.71 30.67 -9.11
CA CYS A 505 14.54 30.21 -10.49
C CYS A 505 15.22 31.10 -11.53
N ARG A 506 15.48 32.38 -11.23
CA ARG A 506 16.31 33.25 -12.10
C ARG A 506 17.78 32.83 -12.14
N GLN A 507 18.26 32.10 -11.14
CA GLN A 507 19.69 31.79 -10.96
C GLN A 507 20.06 30.34 -11.30
N ILE A 508 19.05 29.46 -11.35
CA ILE A 508 19.20 28.03 -11.57
C ILE A 508 18.89 27.74 -13.04
N GLN A 509 19.85 27.19 -13.78
CA GLN A 509 19.61 26.74 -15.16
C GLN A 509 18.61 25.57 -15.18
N GLN A 510 17.90 25.38 -16.29
CA GLN A 510 16.83 24.37 -16.42
C GLN A 510 17.27 22.96 -15.99
N GLU A 511 18.48 22.53 -16.37
CA GLU A 511 19.06 21.23 -15.96
C GLU A 511 19.37 21.16 -14.45
N GLU A 512 19.64 22.32 -13.82
CA GLU A 512 19.96 22.44 -12.40
C GLU A 512 18.68 22.44 -11.52
N GLN A 513 17.51 22.82 -12.06
CA GLN A 513 16.24 22.90 -11.32
C GLN A 513 15.73 21.53 -10.85
N ILE A 514 16.08 20.45 -11.55
CA ILE A 514 15.64 19.08 -11.25
C ILE A 514 16.36 18.51 -10.01
N LEU A 515 17.57 18.98 -9.70
CA LEU A 515 18.42 18.40 -8.65
C LEU A 515 18.35 19.13 -7.31
N ALA A 516 17.78 20.33 -7.27
CA ALA A 516 18.07 21.27 -6.21
C ALA A 516 16.82 21.84 -5.56
N LEU A 517 16.54 21.39 -4.34
CA LEU A 517 16.18 22.23 -3.20
C LEU A 517 15.84 21.30 -2.02
N VAL A 518 16.77 21.18 -1.09
CA VAL A 518 16.51 20.57 0.22
C VAL A 518 16.54 21.69 1.23
N GLU A 519 15.48 21.85 2.01
CA GLU A 519 15.51 22.75 3.16
C GLU A 519 16.37 22.13 4.25
N THR A 520 17.34 22.90 4.73
CA THR A 520 18.41 22.36 5.53
C THR A 520 18.65 23.23 6.75
N GLY A 521 18.18 22.77 7.92
CA GLY A 521 18.66 23.20 9.24
C GLY A 521 18.32 24.62 9.70
N SER A 522 18.38 24.80 11.03
CA SER A 522 18.13 26.07 11.71
C SER A 522 19.40 26.87 12.01
N SER A 523 20.60 26.31 11.83
CA SER A 523 21.87 26.96 12.18
C SER A 523 23.00 26.66 11.20
N TYR A 524 23.68 27.71 10.73
CA TYR A 524 24.94 27.60 9.97
C TYR A 524 26.06 28.37 10.68
N GLN A 525 27.29 27.89 10.51
CA GLN A 525 28.49 28.62 10.89
C GLN A 525 29.28 28.92 9.64
N PHE A 526 29.59 30.20 9.43
CA PHE A 526 30.52 30.62 8.39
C PHE A 526 31.79 31.14 9.05
N GLN A 527 32.93 30.80 8.44
CA GLN A 527 34.24 31.28 8.84
C GLN A 527 34.95 31.82 7.61
N THR A 528 35.32 33.10 7.65
CA THR A 528 36.27 33.70 6.71
C THR A 528 37.67 33.63 7.32
N ASN A 529 38.72 33.67 6.49
CA ASN A 529 40.12 33.50 6.92
C ASN A 529 40.58 34.49 8.02
N GLU A 530 39.81 35.53 8.34
CA GLU A 530 40.20 36.61 9.27
C GLU A 530 39.24 36.81 10.45
N GLU A 531 38.10 36.12 10.53
CA GLU A 531 37.10 36.31 11.60
C GLU A 531 36.85 35.05 12.43
N ARG A 532 36.53 35.23 13.72
CA ARG A 532 36.00 34.15 14.57
C ARG A 532 34.67 33.65 13.99
N PRO A 533 34.40 32.33 14.01
CA PRO A 533 33.19 31.76 13.44
C PRO A 533 31.94 32.42 14.07
N LYS A 534 31.10 33.01 13.23
CA LYS A 534 29.82 33.62 13.65
C LYS A 534 28.73 32.58 13.46
N LYS A 535 28.24 32.02 14.56
CA LYS A 535 27.04 31.17 14.54
C LYS A 535 25.82 32.05 14.25
N LYS A 536 25.09 31.71 13.18
CA LYS A 536 23.81 32.36 12.86
C LYS A 536 22.74 31.29 12.75
N ASP A 537 21.63 31.53 13.44
CA ASP A 537 20.46 30.68 13.34
C ASP A 537 19.55 31.26 12.26
N ALA A 538 19.55 30.67 11.07
CA ALA A 538 18.60 30.99 10.00
C ALA A 538 18.38 29.78 9.09
N ALA A 539 17.23 29.76 8.43
CA ALA A 539 16.94 28.81 7.39
C ALA A 539 17.87 29.04 6.18
N PHE A 540 18.40 27.95 5.64
CA PHE A 540 19.17 27.98 4.41
C PHE A 540 18.75 26.86 3.47
N TRP A 541 18.93 27.13 2.19
CA TRP A 541 18.69 26.22 1.08
C TRP A 541 20.02 25.93 0.42
N LEU A 542 20.37 24.65 0.35
CA LEU A 542 21.53 24.19 -0.40
C LEU A 542 21.05 23.59 -1.72
N CYS A 543 21.44 24.22 -2.81
CA CYS A 543 21.29 23.74 -4.18
C CYS A 543 22.62 23.14 -4.61
N VAL A 544 22.64 21.85 -4.96
CA VAL A 544 23.84 21.18 -5.46
C VAL A 544 23.56 20.79 -6.90
N THR A 545 24.35 21.34 -7.82
CA THR A 545 24.24 21.06 -9.25
C THR A 545 25.38 20.13 -9.67
N THR A 546 25.50 19.84 -10.95
CA THR A 546 26.63 19.05 -11.47
C THR A 546 27.96 19.79 -11.45
N GLU A 547 27.93 21.13 -11.42
CA GLU A 547 29.10 21.99 -11.59
C GLU A 547 29.41 22.88 -10.38
N ARG A 548 28.39 23.22 -9.58
CA ARG A 548 28.53 24.17 -8.46
C ARG A 548 27.62 23.80 -7.30
N ALA A 549 27.97 24.32 -6.12
CA ALA A 549 27.08 24.31 -4.96
C ALA A 549 26.65 25.75 -4.64
N LEU A 550 25.35 26.01 -4.73
CA LEU A 550 24.73 27.28 -4.43
C LEU A 550 24.12 27.22 -3.02
N LEU A 551 24.73 27.93 -2.08
CA LEU A 551 24.15 28.14 -0.76
C LEU A 551 23.36 29.45 -0.76
N LEU A 552 22.07 29.34 -0.52
CA LEU A 552 21.18 30.48 -0.35
C LEU A 552 20.69 30.50 1.08
N THR A 553 21.14 31.49 1.83
CA THR A 553 20.67 31.73 3.19
C THR A 553 19.77 32.94 3.15
N ALA A 554 18.53 32.81 3.62
CA ALA A 554 17.66 33.95 3.85
C ALA A 554 17.42 34.06 5.35
N ALA A 555 17.98 35.10 5.96
CA ALA A 555 17.74 35.42 7.36
C ALA A 555 16.84 36.65 7.44
N MET A 556 15.69 36.51 8.09
CA MET A 556 14.89 37.66 8.48
C MET A 556 15.48 38.25 9.77
N LEU A 557 16.02 39.46 9.69
CA LEU A 557 16.52 40.21 10.86
C LEU A 557 15.75 41.53 10.94
N ASN A 558 15.02 41.74 12.04
CA ASN A 558 14.22 42.95 12.29
C ASN A 558 13.25 43.31 11.15
N GLY A 559 12.61 42.30 10.53
CA GLY A 559 11.68 42.52 9.41
C GLY A 559 12.36 42.82 8.06
N VAL A 560 13.70 42.83 8.00
CA VAL A 560 14.48 42.99 6.78
C VAL A 560 15.05 41.64 6.37
N MET A 561 14.81 41.24 5.12
CA MET A 561 15.32 40.00 4.56
C MET A 561 16.78 40.20 4.14
N TYR A 562 17.69 39.49 4.79
CA TYR A 562 19.09 39.41 4.37
C TYR A 562 19.28 38.14 3.56
N THR A 563 19.55 38.30 2.28
CA THR A 563 19.93 37.21 1.39
C THR A 563 21.45 37.14 1.31
N HIS A 564 22.03 36.08 1.87
CA HIS A 564 23.43 35.76 1.68
C HIS A 564 23.50 34.64 0.64
N GLN A 565 24.02 35.01 -0.54
CA GLN A 565 24.30 34.11 -1.65
C GLN A 565 25.76 33.74 -1.63
N VAL A 566 26.05 32.45 -1.67
CA VAL A 566 27.41 31.95 -1.82
C VAL A 566 27.43 30.92 -2.94
N ASP A 567 28.18 31.23 -3.99
CA ASP A 567 28.45 30.34 -5.11
C ASP A 567 29.81 29.69 -4.90
N LEU A 568 29.80 28.42 -4.46
CA LEU A 568 31.01 27.64 -4.29
C LEU A 568 31.41 27.07 -5.64
N LYS A 569 32.35 27.76 -6.31
CA LYS A 569 32.96 27.28 -7.54
C LYS A 569 34.15 26.37 -7.22
N PRO A 570 34.35 25.28 -7.98
CA PRO A 570 35.54 24.46 -7.84
C PRO A 570 36.83 25.30 -7.97
N PRO A 571 37.90 24.98 -7.22
CA PRO A 571 38.00 23.85 -6.31
C PRO A 571 37.45 24.16 -4.91
N PHE A 572 36.62 23.26 -4.37
CA PHE A 572 36.24 23.28 -2.95
C PHE A 572 36.39 21.89 -2.33
N THR A 573 36.53 21.84 -1.02
CA THR A 573 36.70 20.62 -0.25
C THR A 573 35.43 20.35 0.56
N LEU A 574 34.97 19.10 0.51
CA LEU A 574 33.85 18.62 1.31
C LEU A 574 34.37 17.65 2.37
N LYS A 575 34.10 17.96 3.64
CA LYS A 575 34.35 17.05 4.75
C LYS A 575 33.02 16.71 5.43
N ILE A 576 32.71 15.42 5.51
CA ILE A 576 31.52 14.91 6.21
C ILE A 576 31.96 14.39 7.58
N GLU A 577 31.55 15.07 8.64
CA GLU A 577 31.79 14.68 10.02
C GLU A 577 30.58 13.95 10.58
N ARG A 578 30.68 12.63 10.75
CA ARG A 578 29.58 11.81 11.26
C ARG A 578 29.33 12.08 12.74
N GLY A 579 28.17 12.63 13.06
CA GLY A 579 27.76 12.89 14.45
C GLY A 579 26.84 11.81 15.00
N ARG A 580 26.72 11.75 16.33
CA ARG A 580 25.80 10.79 16.99
C ARG A 580 24.31 11.11 16.76
N LEU A 581 23.99 12.39 16.49
CA LEU A 581 22.61 12.89 16.32
C LEU A 581 22.35 13.53 14.95
N HIS A 582 23.40 13.98 14.25
CA HIS A 582 23.34 14.57 12.92
C HIS A 582 24.74 14.61 12.31
N ASP A 583 24.85 14.43 11.00
CA ASP A 583 26.10 14.65 10.26
C ASP A 583 26.35 16.15 10.08
N THR A 584 27.61 16.56 10.14
CA THR A 584 28.04 17.94 9.85
C THR A 584 28.80 17.96 8.54
N TYR A 585 28.38 18.81 7.61
CA TYR A 585 29.04 18.98 6.31
C TYR A 585 29.85 20.27 6.35
N ALA A 586 31.17 20.17 6.19
CA ALA A 586 32.05 21.32 6.04
C ALA A 586 32.41 21.47 4.56
N LEU A 587 31.89 22.53 3.94
CA LEU A 587 32.19 22.95 2.58
C LEU A 587 33.21 24.09 2.65
N ARG A 588 34.40 23.91 2.08
CA ARG A 588 35.48 24.90 2.17
C ARG A 588 36.06 25.21 0.80
N ASP A 589 36.00 26.47 0.39
CA ASP A 589 36.75 26.98 -0.76
C ASP A 589 38.06 27.65 -0.28
N ALA A 590 38.75 28.38 -1.17
CA ALA A 590 40.00 29.06 -0.84
C ALA A 590 39.84 30.19 0.21
N VAL A 591 38.65 30.74 0.37
CA VAL A 591 38.37 31.99 1.11
C VAL A 591 37.52 31.75 2.35
N GLN A 592 36.64 30.73 2.34
CA GLN A 592 35.57 30.56 3.30
C GLN A 592 35.26 29.07 3.57
N GLU A 593 34.86 28.79 4.82
CA GLU A 593 34.36 27.48 5.26
C GLU A 593 32.93 27.63 5.79
N PHE A 594 32.03 26.81 5.26
CA PHE A 594 30.65 26.67 5.70
C PHE A 594 30.47 25.35 6.42
N ARG A 595 30.10 25.42 7.69
CA ARG A 595 29.67 24.25 8.46
C ARG A 595 28.17 24.22 8.54
N LEU A 596 27.60 23.19 7.93
CA LEU A 596 26.17 22.94 7.88
C LEU A 596 25.85 21.81 8.86
N SER A 597 25.17 22.15 9.95
CA SER A 597 24.70 21.21 10.97
C SER A 597 23.18 21.18 10.97
N SER A 598 22.58 20.01 10.75
CA SER A 598 21.12 19.92 10.73
C SER A 598 20.61 18.54 11.09
N ALA A 599 19.55 18.54 11.90
CA ALA A 599 18.84 17.35 12.34
C ALA A 599 18.16 16.56 11.19
N LEU A 600 18.04 17.16 10.00
CA LEU A 600 17.32 16.61 8.85
C LEU A 600 18.24 15.89 7.84
N PHE A 601 19.56 15.88 8.06
CA PHE A 601 20.53 15.35 7.08
C PHE A 601 20.86 13.87 7.25
N HIS A 602 19.83 13.04 7.25
CA HIS A 602 19.96 11.63 6.88
C HIS A 602 19.49 11.36 5.45
N SER A 603 19.37 12.40 4.61
CA SER A 603 19.04 12.24 3.19
C SER A 603 20.25 11.69 2.44
N ASP A 604 20.26 10.36 2.24
CA ASP A 604 21.26 9.66 1.43
C ASP A 604 21.42 10.30 0.03
N ASP A 605 20.36 10.91 -0.50
CA ASP A 605 20.35 11.59 -1.79
C ASP A 605 21.28 12.81 -1.84
N LEU A 606 21.23 13.69 -0.83
CA LEU A 606 22.06 14.89 -0.81
C LEU A 606 23.53 14.53 -0.61
N ARG A 607 23.78 13.52 0.21
CA ARG A 607 25.11 12.95 0.38
C ARG A 607 25.63 12.38 -0.94
N ALA A 608 24.82 11.61 -1.66
CA ALA A 608 25.18 11.07 -2.97
C ALA A 608 25.45 12.18 -3.99
N ALA A 609 24.66 13.25 -4.02
CA ALA A 609 24.87 14.39 -4.91
C ALA A 609 26.19 15.13 -4.62
N LEU A 610 26.47 15.41 -3.35
CA LEU A 610 27.72 16.04 -2.92
C LEU A 610 28.95 15.15 -3.16
N GLU A 611 28.84 13.84 -2.89
CA GLU A 611 29.91 12.87 -3.17
C GLU A 611 30.17 12.73 -4.68
N MET A 612 29.12 12.81 -5.52
CA MET A 612 29.24 12.79 -6.98
C MET A 612 29.99 14.00 -7.52
N LEU A 613 29.66 15.21 -7.03
CA LEU A 613 30.35 16.44 -7.43
C LEU A 613 31.85 16.37 -7.08
N VAL A 614 32.18 15.97 -5.85
CA VAL A 614 33.59 15.80 -5.42
C VAL A 614 34.31 14.77 -6.28
N LYS A 615 33.64 13.68 -6.65
CA LYS A 615 34.23 12.64 -7.51
C LYS A 615 34.55 13.17 -8.91
N ARG A 616 33.65 13.95 -9.51
CA ARG A 616 33.88 14.57 -10.84
C ARG A 616 35.02 15.57 -10.81
N GLN A 617 35.13 16.38 -9.76
CA GLN A 617 36.23 17.32 -9.61
C GLN A 617 37.58 16.60 -9.62
N LYS A 618 37.71 15.50 -8.85
CA LYS A 618 38.94 14.69 -8.86
C LYS A 618 39.26 14.11 -10.24
N GLN A 619 38.24 13.76 -11.01
CA GLN A 619 38.44 13.27 -12.39
C GLN A 619 38.93 14.39 -13.31
N HIS A 620 38.43 15.62 -13.15
CA HIS A 620 38.88 16.78 -13.91
C HIS A 620 40.34 17.15 -13.57
N GLU A 621 40.70 17.18 -12.28
CA GLU A 621 42.08 17.43 -11.83
C GLU A 621 43.07 16.36 -12.34
N LEU A 622 42.65 15.09 -12.39
CA LEU A 622 43.44 14.00 -12.97
C LEU A 622 43.60 14.12 -14.49
N ALA A 623 42.60 14.67 -15.18
CA ALA A 623 42.66 14.89 -16.63
C ALA A 623 43.52 16.10 -17.02
N GLU A 624 43.56 17.15 -16.19
CA GLU A 624 44.43 18.32 -16.42
C GLU A 624 45.90 18.08 -16.05
N SER A 625 46.16 17.08 -15.19
CA SER A 625 47.52 16.71 -14.77
C SER A 625 48.16 15.61 -15.63
N ALA A 626 47.38 14.95 -16.48
CA ALA A 626 47.82 13.97 -17.47
C ALA A 626 48.05 14.66 -18.83
#